data_AF-A0A7S0DSK9-F1
#
_entry.id   AF-A0A7S0DSK9-F1
#
_cell.length_a   1.000
_cell.length_b   1.000
_cell.length_c   1.000
_cell.angle_alpha   90.00
_cell.angle_beta   90.00
_cell.angle_gamma   90.00
#
_symmetry.space_group_name_H-M   'P 1'
#
loop_
_entity.id
_entity.type
_entity.pdbx_description
1 polymer ?
#
loop_
_entity_poly.entity_id
_entity_poly.type
_entity_poly.pdbx_seq_one_letter_code
_entity_poly.pdbx_strand_id
1 'polypeptide(L)'
;KGVMVIHWPQLLTGTLAGLFAALHIFMGTSEIWSPLQKMNQKERLLLLGVWHIVSVTLLLSSLTLLFSAFSKQHGLWRYIEISIGIHWVSFGVVFILVALVDAQGSKAWPSLLPQMIGLPLVGFAAIYSSREIDWEESRRIRWRKYGTIDDKVYAL
;
A
#
# COMPACT_ATOMS: atom_id res chain seq x y z
N LYS A 1 -5.51 11.95 30.23
CA LYS A 1 -4.45 11.56 29.27
C LYS A 1 -4.95 10.31 28.55
N GLY A 2 -5.26 10.40 27.25
CA GLY A 2 -5.74 9.23 26.49
C GLY A 2 -4.58 8.32 26.15
N VAL A 3 -4.71 7.02 26.41
CA VAL A 3 -3.75 6.02 25.93
C VAL A 3 -3.79 6.03 24.40
N MET A 4 -2.62 6.21 23.76
CA MET A 4 -2.49 6.09 22.32
C MET A 4 -2.64 4.61 21.96
N VAL A 5 -3.65 4.28 21.16
CA VAL A 5 -3.85 2.93 20.62
C VAL A 5 -3.12 2.88 19.28
N ILE A 6 -2.20 1.93 19.14
CA ILE A 6 -1.45 1.71 17.90
C ILE A 6 -2.07 0.52 17.18
N HIS A 7 -2.43 0.71 15.92
CA HIS A 7 -2.94 -0.36 15.08
C HIS A 7 -1.79 -1.03 14.33
N TRP A 8 -1.33 -2.16 14.86
CA TRP A 8 -0.20 -2.90 14.33
C TRP A 8 -0.34 -3.29 12.83
N PRO A 9 -1.51 -3.73 12.33
CA PRO A 9 -1.65 -4.07 10.91
C PRO A 9 -1.41 -2.87 9.99
N GLN A 10 -1.96 -1.69 10.32
CA GLN A 10 -1.77 -0.44 9.60
C GLN A 10 -0.32 0.02 9.66
N LEU A 11 0.30 -0.08 10.84
CA LEU A 11 1.70 0.30 11.01
C LEU A 11 2.61 -0.54 10.12
N LEU A 12 2.46 -1.87 10.16
CA LEU A 12 3.23 -2.79 9.32
C LEU A 12 3.01 -2.52 7.83
N THR A 13 1.75 -2.32 7.43
CA THR A 13 1.39 -2.04 6.04
C THR A 13 1.98 -0.70 5.58
N GLY A 14 1.87 0.35 6.38
CA GLY A 14 2.44 1.67 6.08
C GLY A 14 3.96 1.65 6.02
N THR A 15 4.62 0.92 6.91
CA THR A 15 6.08 0.72 6.87
C THR A 15 6.49 -0.03 5.61
N LEU A 16 5.80 -1.11 5.27
CA LEU A 16 6.07 -1.88 4.05
C LEU A 16 5.87 -1.04 2.79
N ALA A 17 4.77 -0.25 2.73
CA ALA A 17 4.53 0.70 1.66
C ALA A 17 5.64 1.75 1.56
N GLY A 18 6.14 2.25 2.70
CA GLY A 18 7.25 3.20 2.75
C GLY A 18 8.55 2.61 2.19
N LEU A 19 8.85 1.36 2.54
CA LEU A 19 10.01 0.64 1.99
C LEU A 19 9.92 0.49 0.48
N PHE A 20 8.77 0.05 -0.06
CA PHE A 20 8.60 -0.08 -1.51
C PHE A 20 8.61 1.27 -2.24
N ALA A 21 8.07 2.33 -1.63
CA ALA A 21 8.18 3.68 -2.17
C ALA A 21 9.64 4.14 -2.25
N ALA A 22 10.44 3.88 -1.20
CA ALA A 22 11.87 4.18 -1.20
C ALA A 22 12.64 3.37 -2.26
N LEU A 23 12.37 2.07 -2.38
CA LEU A 23 12.96 1.21 -3.41
C LEU A 23 12.63 1.73 -4.82
N HIS A 24 11.37 2.09 -5.07
CA HIS A 24 10.96 2.69 -6.34
C HIS A 24 11.74 3.99 -6.61
N ILE A 25 11.77 4.91 -5.65
CA ILE A 25 12.43 6.22 -5.82
C ILE A 25 13.94 6.07 -6.06
N PHE A 26 14.65 5.27 -5.26
CA PHE A 26 16.11 5.24 -5.32
C PHE A 26 16.65 4.17 -6.27
N MET A 27 16.18 2.93 -6.13
CA MET A 27 16.67 1.83 -6.97
C MET A 27 16.05 1.90 -8.37
N GLY A 28 14.74 2.12 -8.46
CA GLY A 28 14.06 2.22 -9.75
C GLY A 28 14.59 3.36 -10.62
N THR A 29 14.95 4.51 -10.02
CA THR A 29 15.51 5.63 -10.77
C THR A 29 16.83 5.25 -11.45
N SER A 30 17.67 4.45 -10.75
CA SER A 30 18.92 3.97 -11.32
C SER A 30 18.70 3.05 -12.54
N GLU A 31 17.63 2.24 -12.53
CA GLU A 31 17.28 1.32 -13.61
C GLU A 31 16.79 2.05 -14.87
N ILE A 32 15.95 3.09 -14.70
CA ILE A 32 15.39 3.82 -15.85
C ILE A 32 16.35 4.87 -16.43
N TRP A 33 17.37 5.28 -15.67
CA TRP A 33 18.21 6.41 -16.07
C TRP A 33 19.00 6.14 -17.36
N SER A 34 19.63 4.97 -17.47
CA SER A 34 20.44 4.64 -18.65
C SER A 34 19.62 4.59 -19.96
N PRO A 35 18.44 3.94 -20.00
CA PRO A 35 17.54 4.02 -21.16
C PRO A 35 17.12 5.46 -21.51
N LEU A 36 16.80 6.27 -20.50
CA LEU A 36 16.32 7.65 -20.70
C LEU A 36 17.38 8.56 -21.33
N GLN A 37 18.67 8.31 -21.11
CA GLN A 37 19.74 9.09 -21.71
C GLN A 37 19.83 8.96 -23.23
N LYS A 38 19.29 7.87 -23.80
CA LYS A 38 19.30 7.60 -25.25
C LYS A 38 18.14 8.26 -25.99
N MET A 39 17.16 8.80 -25.26
CA MET A 39 15.96 9.42 -25.82
C MET A 39 16.17 10.90 -26.09
N ASN A 40 15.31 11.50 -26.92
CA ASN A 40 15.31 12.95 -27.08
C ASN A 40 14.82 13.64 -25.79
N GLN A 41 15.14 14.92 -25.65
CA GLN A 41 14.85 15.66 -24.41
C GLN A 41 13.36 15.67 -24.05
N LYS A 42 12.47 15.76 -25.05
CA LYS A 42 11.02 15.82 -24.82
C LYS A 42 10.49 14.51 -24.24
N GLU A 43 10.83 13.38 -24.85
CA GLU A 43 10.46 12.03 -24.37
C GLU A 43 11.01 11.76 -22.99
N ARG A 44 12.29 12.10 -22.77
CA ARG A 44 12.95 11.93 -21.47
C ARG A 44 12.23 12.69 -20.36
N LEU A 45 11.89 13.96 -20.59
CA LEU A 45 11.18 14.78 -19.59
C LEU A 45 9.76 14.25 -19.32
N LEU A 46 9.07 13.78 -20.36
CA LEU A 46 7.74 13.18 -20.20
C LEU A 46 7.79 11.92 -19.33
N LEU A 47 8.69 10.99 -19.62
CA LEU A 47 8.82 9.74 -18.86
C LEU A 47 9.32 9.97 -17.43
N LEU A 48 10.23 10.92 -17.21
CA LEU A 48 10.62 11.35 -15.86
C LEU A 48 9.43 11.95 -15.11
N GLY A 49 8.58 12.73 -15.76
CA GLY A 49 7.35 13.25 -15.17
C GLY A 49 6.42 12.12 -14.73
N VAL A 50 6.17 11.15 -15.60
CA VAL A 50 5.35 9.96 -15.27
C VAL A 50 5.95 9.18 -14.10
N TRP A 51 7.26 8.96 -14.10
CA TRP A 51 7.98 8.30 -13.02
C TRP A 51 7.81 9.00 -11.67
N HIS A 52 7.98 10.32 -11.63
CA HIS A 52 7.85 11.09 -10.40
C HIS A 52 6.40 11.20 -9.90
N ILE A 53 5.40 11.21 -10.78
CA ILE A 53 4.00 11.16 -10.36
C ILE A 53 3.70 9.86 -9.59
N VAL A 54 4.21 8.72 -10.06
CA VAL A 54 4.08 7.44 -9.35
C VAL A 54 4.84 7.52 -8.02
N SER A 55 6.08 8.00 -8.01
CA SER A 55 6.88 8.18 -6.79
C SER A 55 6.17 8.99 -5.71
N VAL A 56 5.60 10.15 -6.08
CA VAL A 56 4.84 11.01 -5.15
C VAL A 56 3.60 10.30 -4.65
N THR A 57 2.88 9.59 -5.52
CA THR A 57 1.68 8.82 -5.14
C THR A 57 2.02 7.71 -4.14
N LEU A 58 3.08 6.95 -4.38
CA LEU A 58 3.53 5.90 -3.46
C LEU A 58 3.96 6.47 -2.12
N LEU A 59 4.70 7.59 -2.11
CA LEU A 59 5.14 8.24 -0.88
C LEU A 59 3.96 8.80 -0.06
N LEU A 60 3.05 9.53 -0.69
CA LEU A 60 1.89 10.09 0.01
C LEU A 60 0.97 8.99 0.53
N SER A 61 0.78 7.91 -0.23
CA SER A 61 -0.03 6.78 0.20
C SER A 61 0.60 6.02 1.36
N SER A 62 1.93 5.84 1.40
CA SER A 62 2.61 5.20 2.53
C SER A 62 2.52 6.04 3.81
N LEU A 63 2.68 7.36 3.72
CA LEU A 63 2.45 8.28 4.83
C LEU A 63 1.00 8.23 5.32
N THR A 64 0.04 8.18 4.39
CA THR A 64 -1.38 8.07 4.71
C THR A 64 -1.69 6.77 5.46
N LEU A 65 -1.12 5.64 5.03
CA LEU A 65 -1.22 4.36 5.74
C LEU A 65 -0.56 4.41 7.11
N LEU A 66 0.61 5.05 7.26
CA LEU A 66 1.25 5.23 8.57
C LEU A 66 0.40 6.08 9.51
N PHE A 67 -0.18 7.18 9.03
CA PHE A 67 -1.05 8.02 9.85
C PHE A 67 -2.34 7.32 10.27
N SER A 68 -2.88 6.44 9.41
CA SER A 68 -4.05 5.62 9.77
C SER A 68 -3.81 4.76 11.02
N ALA A 69 -2.56 4.32 11.24
CA ALA A 69 -2.18 3.48 12.39
C ALA A 69 -2.34 4.17 13.75
N PHE A 70 -2.43 5.50 13.76
CA PHE A 70 -2.56 6.31 14.98
C PHE A 70 -3.95 6.97 15.11
N SER A 71 -4.85 6.75 14.16
CA SER A 71 -6.15 7.43 14.15
C SER A 71 -7.21 6.71 14.98
N LYS A 72 -8.10 7.51 15.57
CA LYS A 72 -9.30 7.05 16.28
C LYS A 72 -10.54 6.95 15.39
N GLN A 73 -10.49 7.44 14.15
CA GLN A 73 -11.63 7.54 13.23
C GLN A 73 -11.65 6.41 12.20
N HIS A 74 -11.70 5.18 12.68
CA HIS A 74 -11.57 3.95 11.91
C HIS A 74 -12.45 3.85 10.65
N GLY A 75 -13.73 4.24 10.76
CA GLY A 75 -14.66 4.17 9.63
C GLY A 75 -14.25 5.00 8.41
N LEU A 76 -13.61 6.15 8.60
CA LEU A 76 -13.12 7.00 7.50
C LEU A 76 -11.85 6.41 6.87
N TRP A 77 -10.92 5.96 7.70
CA TRP A 77 -9.64 5.40 7.23
C TRP A 77 -9.83 4.11 6.44
N ARG A 78 -10.85 3.31 6.75
CA ARG A 78 -11.17 2.10 5.99
C ARG A 78 -11.28 2.34 4.49
N TYR A 79 -12.09 3.31 4.06
CA TYR A 79 -12.30 3.57 2.63
C TYR A 79 -11.06 4.17 1.97
N ILE A 80 -10.28 4.94 2.72
CA ILE A 80 -8.99 5.48 2.26
C ILE A 80 -7.98 4.34 2.06
N GLU A 81 -7.83 3.44 3.03
CA GLU A 81 -6.95 2.26 2.97
C GLU A 81 -7.33 1.34 1.80
N ILE A 82 -8.62 1.08 1.59
CA ILE A 82 -9.11 0.29 0.45
C ILE A 82 -8.77 0.98 -0.87
N SER A 83 -9.01 2.29 -0.97
CA SER A 83 -8.72 3.05 -2.18
C SER A 83 -7.22 3.06 -2.49
N ILE A 84 -6.38 3.22 -1.46
CA ILE A 84 -4.92 3.08 -1.59
C ILE A 84 -4.56 1.67 -2.04
N GLY A 85 -5.14 0.64 -1.42
CA GLY A 85 -4.89 -0.75 -1.79
C GLY A 85 -5.21 -1.05 -3.25
N ILE A 86 -6.33 -0.55 -3.76
CA ILE A 86 -6.71 -0.66 -5.18
C ILE A 86 -5.70 0.03 -6.08
N HIS A 87 -5.21 1.23 -5.71
CA HIS A 87 -4.17 1.92 -6.49
C HIS A 87 -2.87 1.10 -6.58
N TRP A 88 -2.40 0.55 -5.45
CA TRP A 88 -1.19 -0.27 -5.42
C TRP A 88 -1.33 -1.55 -6.24
N VAL A 89 -2.47 -2.25 -6.14
CA VAL A 89 -2.76 -3.40 -7.00
C VAL A 89 -2.79 -3.00 -8.48
N SER A 90 -3.44 -1.88 -8.81
CA SER A 90 -3.56 -1.40 -10.19
C SER A 90 -2.21 -1.07 -10.80
N PHE A 91 -1.30 -0.43 -10.05
CA PHE A 91 0.07 -0.22 -10.49
C PHE A 91 0.80 -1.54 -10.75
N GLY A 92 0.66 -2.52 -9.84
CA GLY A 92 1.23 -3.85 -10.05
C GLY A 92 0.71 -4.54 -11.32
N VAL A 93 -0.59 -4.45 -11.59
CA VAL A 93 -1.21 -4.98 -12.82
C VAL A 93 -0.60 -4.35 -14.06
N VAL A 94 -0.35 -3.04 -14.08
CA VAL A 94 0.32 -2.36 -15.19
C VAL A 94 1.69 -2.99 -15.45
N PHE A 95 2.50 -3.24 -14.42
CA PHE A 95 3.81 -3.88 -14.58
C PHE A 95 3.72 -5.33 -15.05
N ILE A 96 2.71 -6.09 -14.61
CA ILE A 96 2.44 -7.43 -15.11
C ILE A 96 2.12 -7.38 -16.61
N LEU A 97 1.25 -6.45 -17.03
CA LEU A 97 0.89 -6.29 -18.45
C LEU A 97 2.09 -5.89 -19.30
N VAL A 98 2.91 -4.95 -18.83
CA VAL A 98 4.15 -4.54 -19.51
C VAL A 98 5.11 -5.74 -19.63
N ALA A 99 5.29 -6.52 -18.57
CA ALA A 99 6.12 -7.72 -18.59
C ALA A 99 5.61 -8.78 -19.59
N LEU A 100 4.30 -8.96 -19.72
CA LEU A 100 3.69 -9.88 -20.68
C LEU A 100 3.89 -9.44 -22.13
N VAL A 101 3.83 -8.12 -22.40
CA VAL A 101 4.13 -7.56 -23.72
C VAL A 101 5.63 -7.70 -24.03
N ASP A 102 6.50 -7.40 -23.07
CA ASP A 102 7.96 -7.46 -23.27
C ASP A 102 8.51 -8.90 -23.31
N ALA A 103 7.87 -9.86 -22.65
CA ALA A 103 8.26 -11.27 -22.70
C ALA A 103 8.24 -11.84 -24.14
N GLN A 104 7.56 -11.18 -25.07
CA GLN A 104 7.55 -11.52 -26.49
C GLN A 104 8.78 -10.97 -27.26
N GLY A 105 9.57 -10.08 -26.65
CA GLY A 105 10.65 -9.32 -27.30
C GLY A 105 12.00 -9.39 -26.59
N SER A 106 12.16 -8.73 -25.43
CA SER A 106 13.49 -8.37 -24.90
C SER A 106 13.97 -9.11 -23.64
N LYS A 107 13.12 -9.96 -23.03
CA LYS A 107 13.38 -10.69 -21.77
C LYS A 107 13.72 -9.76 -20.57
N ALA A 108 13.31 -8.50 -20.57
CA ALA A 108 13.54 -7.58 -19.45
C ALA A 108 12.60 -7.81 -18.26
N TRP A 109 11.65 -8.74 -18.37
CA TRP A 109 10.71 -9.08 -17.29
C TRP A 109 11.33 -9.37 -15.90
N PRO A 110 12.56 -9.93 -15.74
CA PRO A 110 13.12 -10.16 -14.41
C PRO A 110 13.39 -8.87 -13.63
N SER A 111 13.73 -7.76 -14.30
CA SER A 111 13.92 -6.48 -13.61
C SER A 111 12.59 -5.85 -13.18
N LEU A 112 11.45 -6.31 -13.73
CA LEU A 112 10.12 -5.86 -13.33
C LEU A 112 9.55 -6.64 -12.14
N LEU A 113 10.14 -7.80 -11.79
CA LEU A 113 9.65 -8.67 -10.72
C LEU A 113 9.43 -7.97 -9.37
N PRO A 114 10.35 -7.10 -8.88
CA PRO A 114 10.13 -6.41 -7.61
C PRO A 114 8.84 -5.60 -7.61
N GLN A 115 8.50 -4.97 -8.74
CA GLN A 115 7.33 -4.12 -8.88
C GLN A 115 6.06 -4.95 -9.14
N MET A 116 6.17 -6.03 -9.94
CA MET A 116 5.08 -6.97 -10.21
C MET A 116 4.56 -7.67 -8.95
N ILE A 117 5.44 -8.01 -8.01
CA ILE A 117 5.07 -8.72 -6.79
C ILE A 117 4.88 -7.74 -5.63
N GLY A 118 5.78 -6.78 -5.47
CA GLY A 118 5.78 -5.84 -4.36
C GLY A 118 4.55 -4.94 -4.32
N LEU A 119 4.14 -4.40 -5.47
CA LEU A 119 3.02 -3.46 -5.52
C LEU A 119 1.69 -4.14 -5.16
N PRO A 120 1.30 -5.29 -5.76
CA PRO A 120 0.10 -6.01 -5.34
C PRO A 120 0.15 -6.46 -3.89
N LEU A 121 1.31 -6.89 -3.40
CA LEU A 121 1.47 -7.34 -2.01
C LEU A 121 1.13 -6.23 -1.01
N VAL A 122 1.66 -5.01 -1.22
CA VAL A 122 1.30 -3.85 -0.40
C VAL A 122 -0.18 -3.51 -0.56
N GLY A 123 -0.71 -3.56 -1.78
CA GLY A 123 -2.11 -3.25 -2.03
C GLY A 123 -3.08 -4.21 -1.31
N PHE A 124 -2.81 -5.50 -1.35
CA PHE A 124 -3.58 -6.50 -0.61
C PHE A 124 -3.40 -6.35 0.91
N ALA A 125 -2.20 -6.00 1.39
CA ALA A 125 -1.97 -5.72 2.81
C ALA A 125 -2.82 -4.55 3.31
N ALA A 126 -2.93 -3.46 2.54
CA ALA A 126 -3.80 -2.31 2.87
C ALA A 126 -5.29 -2.67 2.89
N ILE A 127 -5.75 -3.49 1.94
CA ILE A 127 -7.13 -3.98 1.95
C ILE A 127 -7.37 -4.87 3.17
N TYR A 128 -6.41 -5.74 3.51
CA TYR A 128 -6.51 -6.64 4.66
C TYR A 128 -6.51 -5.86 5.99
N SER A 129 -5.59 -4.91 6.19
CA SER A 129 -5.51 -4.09 7.41
C SER A 129 -6.82 -3.35 7.67
N SER A 130 -7.46 -2.84 6.61
CA SER A 130 -8.74 -2.12 6.70
C SER A 130 -9.89 -2.99 7.24
N ARG A 131 -9.86 -4.31 6.97
CA ARG A 131 -10.88 -5.26 7.43
C ARG A 131 -10.69 -5.65 8.89
N GLU A 132 -9.44 -5.80 9.34
CA GLU A 132 -9.14 -6.15 10.72
C GLU A 132 -9.64 -5.07 11.70
N ILE A 133 -9.46 -3.79 11.35
CA ILE A 133 -9.99 -2.67 12.15
C ILE A 133 -11.52 -2.74 12.26
N ASP A 134 -12.22 -2.96 11.15
CA ASP A 134 -13.69 -3.03 11.13
C ASP A 134 -14.20 -4.16 12.05
N TRP A 135 -13.49 -5.29 12.05
CA TRP A 135 -13.79 -6.41 12.94
C TRP A 135 -13.53 -6.07 14.41
N GLU A 136 -12.40 -5.45 14.75
CA GLU A 136 -12.08 -5.02 16.12
C GLU A 136 -13.06 -3.97 16.65
N GLU A 137 -13.46 -3.01 15.83
CA GLU A 137 -14.43 -1.99 16.22
C GLU A 137 -15.83 -2.59 16.40
N SER A 138 -16.26 -3.46 15.48
CA SER A 138 -17.52 -4.19 15.59
C SER A 138 -17.57 -5.06 16.85
N ARG A 139 -16.47 -5.72 17.21
CA ARG A 139 -16.33 -6.45 18.48
C ARG A 139 -16.49 -5.51 19.67
N ARG A 140 -15.76 -4.40 19.72
CA ARG A 140 -15.84 -3.43 20.82
C ARG A 140 -17.23 -2.84 21.00
N ILE A 141 -17.94 -2.50 19.91
CA ILE A 141 -19.31 -1.99 19.96
C ILE A 141 -20.26 -3.08 20.49
N ARG A 142 -20.14 -4.32 20.00
CA ARG A 142 -20.95 -5.46 20.46
C ARG A 142 -20.73 -5.73 21.94
N TRP A 143 -19.49 -5.76 22.40
CA TRP A 143 -19.14 -5.91 23.82
C TRP A 143 -19.73 -4.78 24.68
N ARG A 144 -19.73 -3.53 24.22
CA ARG A 144 -20.38 -2.42 24.96
C ARG A 144 -21.90 -2.53 25.00
N LYS A 145 -22.52 -3.03 23.91
CA LYS A 145 -23.97 -3.13 23.78
C LYS A 145 -24.57 -4.33 24.52
N TYR A 146 -23.83 -5.44 24.58
CA TYR A 146 -24.29 -6.72 25.14
C TYR A 146 -23.46 -7.21 26.32
N GLY A 147 -22.52 -6.40 26.81
CA GLY A 147 -21.63 -6.75 27.92
C GLY A 147 -22.43 -7.01 29.18
N THR A 148 -22.70 -8.29 29.47
CA THR A 148 -23.04 -8.87 30.78
C THR A 148 -23.51 -10.33 30.72
N ILE A 149 -23.70 -10.98 29.55
CA ILE A 149 -24.26 -12.34 29.56
C ILE A 149 -23.20 -13.42 29.85
N ASP A 150 -21.99 -13.36 29.29
CA ASP A 150 -21.04 -14.48 29.41
C ASP A 150 -20.24 -14.52 30.73
N ASP A 151 -19.98 -13.39 31.39
CA ASP A 151 -19.21 -13.40 32.66
C ASP A 151 -20.00 -14.04 33.82
N LYS A 152 -21.30 -14.28 33.66
CA LYS A 152 -22.13 -15.01 34.64
C LYS A 152 -22.29 -16.50 34.32
N VAL A 153 -21.99 -16.95 33.11
CA VAL A 153 -22.18 -18.35 32.69
C VAL A 153 -20.98 -19.22 33.07
N TYR A 154 -19.79 -18.62 33.23
CA TYR A 154 -18.59 -19.31 33.75
C TYR A 154 -18.36 -19.14 35.26
N ALA A 155 -19.35 -18.59 35.98
CA ALA A 155 -19.30 -18.37 37.42
C ALA A 155 -20.26 -19.31 38.21
N LEU A 156 -20.78 -20.35 37.57
CA LEU A 156 -21.55 -21.45 38.17
C LEU A 156 -20.82 -22.79 37.94
#